data_AF-A0A6S7K7G7-F1
#
_entry.id   AF-A0A6S7K7G7-F1
#
_cell.length_a   1.000
_cell.length_b   1.000
_cell.length_c   1.000
_cell.angle_alpha   90.00
_cell.angle_beta   90.00
_cell.angle_gamma   90.00
#
_symmetry.space_group_name_H-M   'P 1'
#
loop_
_entity.id
_entity.type
_entity.pdbx_description
1 polymer ?
#
loop_
_entity_poly.entity_id
_entity_poly.type
_entity_poly.pdbx_seq_one_letter_code
_entity_poly.pdbx_strand_id
1 'polypeptide(L)'
;KLDALAEEISTIKENKENAAYGILILEETVNDLKKEKYELNRENEDLKEKNKNLFQSLSEVRAKVIELQDEKSSLITALKLIQRETVSLAEKKNIKDLESENKNLRAAARTLYKKTLIRATEKSENSQKLKNSKNQFEVLSVSDHEEEVNKSASDLDQSEARQHKDPVRDTTTISKDGKTSIHEGGKFKDGKFQPNILLIGDSMIKDINPHLSKSSVRKLTYPGKRAEEIANEFQSAHVHSPPTEVIIHAGTNNIITDSSKECFDNIQLLSSRIKSTFKEARIAISSLITREDIDVTLKTQKTNELLKDLCSKEGYTYIENGNIDATCLNGSKLHLNAKGSALLAVHFIKFIRGTSSRSSDGGFPKELRQLGELLRLIMPQTSKKRTHR
;
A
#
# COMPACT_ATOMS: atom_id res chain seq x y z
N LYS A 1 36.22 -71.95 46.70
CA LYS A 1 34.77 -71.86 46.42
C LYS A 1 34.05 -70.99 47.44
N LEU A 2 34.24 -71.21 48.75
CA LEU A 2 33.69 -70.34 49.79
C LEU A 2 34.27 -68.92 49.74
N ASP A 3 35.57 -68.76 49.52
CA ASP A 3 36.19 -67.42 49.45
C ASP A 3 35.69 -66.59 48.25
N ALA A 4 35.51 -67.23 47.08
CA ALA A 4 34.95 -66.58 45.90
C ALA A 4 33.49 -66.12 46.12
N LEU A 5 32.69 -66.93 46.85
CA LEU A 5 31.33 -66.56 47.26
C LEU A 5 31.34 -65.39 48.26
N ALA A 6 32.32 -65.34 49.17
CA ALA A 6 32.45 -64.25 50.13
C ALA A 6 32.81 -62.92 49.45
N GLU A 7 33.71 -62.94 48.47
CA GLU A 7 34.03 -61.76 47.65
C GLU A 7 32.80 -61.30 46.85
N GLU A 8 32.08 -62.21 46.20
CA GLU A 8 30.86 -61.86 45.43
C GLU A 8 29.79 -61.22 46.32
N ILE A 9 29.56 -61.76 47.53
CA ILE A 9 28.63 -61.18 48.52
C ILE A 9 29.08 -59.78 48.95
N SER A 10 30.39 -59.56 49.15
CA SER A 10 30.93 -58.25 49.52
C SER A 10 30.66 -57.21 48.43
N THR A 11 30.94 -57.56 47.17
CA THR A 11 30.71 -56.67 46.01
C THR A 11 29.22 -56.34 45.83
N ILE A 12 28.33 -57.33 46.02
CA ILE A 12 26.87 -57.10 45.97
C ILE A 12 26.44 -56.14 47.09
N LYS A 13 27.00 -56.27 48.29
CA LYS A 13 26.67 -55.40 49.42
C LYS A 13 27.12 -53.96 49.16
N GLU A 14 28.33 -53.76 48.67
CA GLU A 14 28.86 -52.45 48.29
C GLU A 14 28.01 -51.80 47.19
N ASN A 15 27.66 -52.56 46.15
CA ASN A 15 26.78 -52.07 45.07
C ASN A 15 25.39 -51.65 45.59
N LYS A 16 24.84 -52.38 46.56
CA LYS A 16 23.56 -52.06 47.18
C LYS A 16 23.64 -50.77 48.01
N GLU A 17 24.73 -50.56 48.74
CA GLU A 17 24.96 -49.35 49.53
C GLU A 17 25.16 -48.12 48.61
N ASN A 18 25.93 -48.27 47.53
CA ASN A 18 26.11 -47.23 46.51
C ASN A 18 24.78 -46.88 45.81
N ALA A 19 23.95 -47.88 45.49
CA ALA A 19 22.63 -47.64 44.92
C ALA A 19 21.70 -46.91 45.89
N ALA A 20 21.71 -47.26 47.19
CA ALA A 20 20.92 -46.58 48.21
C ALA A 20 21.35 -45.11 48.37
N TYR A 21 22.65 -44.83 48.34
CA TYR A 21 23.17 -43.46 48.36
C TYR A 21 22.74 -42.67 47.11
N GLY A 22 22.79 -43.30 45.93
CA GLY A 22 22.31 -42.70 44.68
C GLY A 22 20.82 -42.35 44.72
N ILE A 23 19.99 -43.20 45.32
CA ILE A 23 18.55 -42.94 45.51
C ILE A 23 18.32 -41.71 46.40
N LEU A 24 19.07 -41.58 47.51
CA LEU A 24 18.93 -40.42 48.40
C LEU A 24 19.25 -39.09 47.70
N ILE A 25 20.32 -39.04 46.90
CA ILE A 25 20.66 -37.84 46.10
C ILE A 25 19.56 -37.53 45.09
N LEU A 26 19.00 -38.56 44.43
CA LEU A 26 17.91 -38.37 43.49
C LEU A 26 16.64 -37.85 44.19
N GLU A 27 16.34 -38.31 45.40
CA GLU A 27 15.22 -37.79 46.19
C GLU A 27 15.40 -36.32 46.56
N GLU A 28 16.60 -35.92 46.97
CA GLU A 28 16.93 -34.52 47.27
C GLU A 28 16.76 -33.63 46.04
N THR A 29 17.36 -34.00 44.91
CA THR A 29 17.23 -33.24 43.66
C THR A 29 15.78 -33.15 43.16
N VAL A 30 14.98 -34.22 43.31
CA VAL A 30 13.55 -34.18 42.97
C VAL A 30 12.78 -33.21 43.87
N ASN A 31 13.14 -33.11 45.14
CA ASN A 31 12.50 -32.17 46.06
C ASN A 31 12.87 -30.71 45.73
N ASP A 32 14.12 -30.45 45.37
CA ASP A 32 14.55 -29.12 44.91
C ASP A 32 13.82 -28.71 43.62
N LEU A 33 13.73 -29.61 42.64
CA LEU A 33 12.99 -29.37 41.40
C LEU A 33 11.49 -29.12 41.65
N LYS A 34 10.88 -29.80 42.63
CA LYS A 34 9.49 -29.54 43.01
C LYS A 34 9.33 -28.14 43.60
N LYS A 35 10.29 -27.69 44.41
CA LYS A 35 10.28 -26.34 44.99
C LYS A 35 10.43 -25.27 43.91
N GLU A 36 11.40 -25.43 43.00
CA GLU A 36 11.62 -24.52 41.88
C GLU A 36 10.37 -24.45 40.98
N LYS A 37 9.74 -25.59 40.67
CA LYS A 37 8.49 -25.63 39.91
C LYS A 37 7.36 -24.87 40.61
N TYR A 38 7.27 -24.93 41.94
CA TYR A 38 6.28 -24.20 42.70
C TYR A 38 6.52 -22.68 42.63
N GLU A 39 7.77 -22.24 42.74
CA GLU A 39 8.17 -20.83 42.62
C GLU A 39 7.89 -20.28 41.22
N LEU A 40 8.26 -21.02 40.17
CA LEU A 40 7.97 -20.66 38.77
C LEU A 40 6.47 -20.58 38.47
N ASN A 41 5.65 -21.47 39.07
CA ASN A 41 4.21 -21.40 38.93
C ASN A 41 3.64 -20.13 39.58
N ARG A 42 4.14 -19.76 40.76
CA ARG A 42 3.73 -18.53 41.44
C ARG A 42 4.09 -17.29 40.62
N GLU A 43 5.32 -17.22 40.09
CA GLU A 43 5.75 -16.10 39.24
C GLU A 43 4.92 -16.00 37.96
N ASN A 44 4.57 -17.13 37.34
CA ASN A 44 3.69 -17.15 36.18
C ASN A 44 2.29 -16.60 36.49
N GLU A 45 1.72 -16.90 37.65
CA GLU A 45 0.43 -16.34 38.05
C GLU A 45 0.53 -14.83 38.30
N ASP A 46 1.58 -14.36 38.98
CA ASP A 46 1.83 -12.92 39.18
C ASP A 46 2.00 -12.18 37.83
N LEU A 47 2.69 -12.80 36.86
CA LEU A 47 2.85 -12.26 35.50
C LEU A 47 1.53 -12.22 34.73
N LYS A 48 0.67 -13.24 34.86
CA LYS A 48 -0.67 -13.23 34.26
C LYS A 48 -1.52 -12.09 34.83
N GLU A 49 -1.47 -11.87 36.13
CA GLU A 49 -2.20 -10.77 36.78
C GLU A 49 -1.67 -9.41 36.31
N LYS A 50 -0.35 -9.21 36.27
CA LYS A 50 0.26 -7.99 35.71
C LYS A 50 -0.16 -7.75 34.26
N ASN A 51 -0.14 -8.78 33.43
CA ASN A 51 -0.59 -8.67 32.03
C ASN A 51 -2.06 -8.27 31.95
N LYS A 52 -2.94 -8.86 32.77
CA LYS A 52 -4.36 -8.48 32.83
C LYS A 52 -4.53 -7.00 33.19
N ASN A 53 -3.81 -6.51 34.20
CA ASN A 53 -3.86 -5.11 34.61
C ASN A 53 -3.34 -4.16 33.52
N LEU A 54 -2.27 -4.54 32.82
CA LEU A 54 -1.74 -3.79 31.69
C LEU A 54 -2.75 -3.71 30.54
N PHE A 55 -3.43 -4.81 30.20
CA PHE A 55 -4.47 -4.81 29.18
C PHE A 55 -5.64 -3.89 29.54
N GLN A 56 -6.03 -3.87 30.81
CA GLN A 56 -7.09 -2.97 31.29
C GLN A 56 -6.67 -1.50 31.16
N SER A 57 -5.47 -1.14 31.64
CA SER A 57 -4.96 0.22 31.51
C SER A 57 -4.81 0.66 30.04
N LEU A 58 -4.36 -0.24 29.17
CA LEU A 58 -4.24 0.03 27.74
C LEU A 58 -5.61 0.26 27.09
N SER A 59 -6.64 -0.48 27.50
CA SER A 59 -8.03 -0.26 27.08
C SER A 59 -8.55 1.12 27.50
N GLU A 60 -8.28 1.53 28.75
CA GLU A 60 -8.67 2.85 29.26
C GLU A 60 -7.99 4.00 28.48
N VAL A 61 -6.69 3.88 28.21
CA VAL A 61 -5.96 4.87 27.42
C VAL A 61 -6.50 4.94 25.99
N ARG A 62 -6.83 3.80 25.37
CA ARG A 62 -7.45 3.77 24.04
C ARG A 62 -8.80 4.46 24.00
N ALA A 63 -9.66 4.25 25.00
CA ALA A 63 -10.94 4.94 25.10
C ALA A 63 -10.75 6.46 25.18
N LYS A 64 -9.79 6.92 25.98
CA LYS A 64 -9.49 8.36 26.11
C LYS A 64 -8.93 8.99 24.83
N VAL A 65 -8.18 8.23 24.03
CA VAL A 65 -7.73 8.69 22.71
C VAL A 65 -8.90 8.90 21.76
N ILE A 66 -9.90 8.02 21.80
CA ILE A 66 -11.11 8.14 20.97
C ILE A 66 -11.90 9.39 21.39
N GLU A 67 -12.13 9.60 22.69
CA GLU A 67 -12.80 10.80 23.21
C GLU A 67 -12.11 12.09 22.75
N LEU A 68 -10.78 12.16 22.87
CA LEU A 68 -10.01 13.32 22.42
C LEU A 68 -10.04 13.51 20.90
N GLN A 69 -10.15 12.42 20.12
CA GLN A 69 -10.32 12.51 18.66
C GLN A 69 -11.70 13.08 18.30
N ASP A 70 -12.74 12.67 19.02
CA ASP A 70 -14.10 13.18 18.83
C ASP A 70 -14.17 14.67 19.20
N GLU A 71 -13.58 15.07 20.34
CA GLU A 71 -13.46 16.49 20.73
C GLU A 71 -12.73 17.31 19.67
N LYS A 72 -11.59 16.82 19.17
CA LYS A 72 -10.84 17.48 18.09
C LYS A 72 -11.71 17.67 16.84
N SER A 73 -12.48 16.66 16.45
CA SER A 73 -13.35 16.72 15.27
C SER A 73 -14.47 17.77 15.45
N SER A 74 -15.02 17.86 16.65
CA SER A 74 -16.03 18.86 17.04
C SER A 74 -15.46 20.27 16.99
N LEU A 75 -14.26 20.48 17.55
CA LEU A 75 -13.57 21.77 17.52
C LEU A 75 -13.22 22.22 16.09
N ILE A 76 -12.76 21.31 15.23
CA ILE A 76 -12.51 21.61 13.81
C ILE A 76 -13.81 22.08 13.12
N THR A 77 -14.93 21.44 13.44
CA THR A 77 -16.24 21.82 12.88
C THR A 77 -16.66 23.20 13.34
N ALA A 78 -16.51 23.51 14.63
CA ALA A 78 -16.77 24.83 15.19
C ALA A 78 -15.87 25.91 14.53
N LEU A 79 -14.58 25.64 14.35
CA LEU A 79 -13.66 26.54 13.65
C LEU A 79 -14.08 26.78 12.20
N LYS A 80 -14.51 25.74 11.47
CA LYS A 80 -15.01 25.88 10.10
C LYS A 80 -16.30 26.72 10.02
N LEU A 81 -17.15 26.67 11.03
CA LEU A 81 -18.36 27.51 11.10
C LEU A 81 -17.99 28.97 11.33
N ILE A 82 -17.11 29.25 12.30
CA ILE A 82 -16.63 30.60 12.58
C ILE A 82 -15.92 31.19 11.36
N GLN A 83 -15.05 30.43 10.69
CA GLN A 83 -14.39 30.88 9.45
C GLN A 83 -15.39 31.28 8.36
N ARG A 84 -16.48 30.52 8.20
CA ARG A 84 -17.55 30.86 7.25
C ARG A 84 -18.32 32.12 7.63
N GLU A 85 -18.49 32.39 8.93
CA GLU A 85 -19.14 33.60 9.42
C GLU A 85 -18.23 34.84 9.34
N THR A 86 -16.91 34.67 9.52
CA THR A 86 -15.94 35.78 9.43
C THR A 86 -15.66 36.25 8.00
N VAL A 87 -15.85 35.39 6.97
CA VAL A 87 -15.77 35.81 5.56
C VAL A 87 -17.09 36.48 5.17
N SER A 88 -17.22 37.75 5.55
CA SER A 88 -18.40 38.59 5.32
C SER A 88 -18.79 38.64 3.83
N LEU A 89 -20.09 38.47 3.57
CA LEU A 89 -20.74 38.61 2.26
C LEU A 89 -20.39 39.90 1.50
N ALA A 90 -19.88 40.92 2.20
CA ALA A 90 -19.43 42.19 1.62
C ALA A 90 -18.19 42.03 0.71
N GLU A 91 -17.24 41.16 1.06
CA GLU A 91 -16.00 41.00 0.29
C GLU A 91 -16.24 40.21 -1.01
N LYS A 92 -17.10 39.19 -0.95
CA LYS A 92 -17.47 38.40 -2.14
C LYS A 92 -18.21 39.22 -3.20
N LYS A 93 -18.97 40.24 -2.80
CA LYS A 93 -19.66 41.13 -3.75
C LYS A 93 -18.67 42.10 -4.41
N ASN A 94 -17.79 42.73 -3.63
CA ASN A 94 -16.76 43.62 -4.15
C ASN A 94 -15.78 42.92 -5.10
N ILE A 95 -15.37 41.68 -4.80
CA ILE A 95 -14.49 40.90 -5.69
C ILE A 95 -15.18 40.62 -7.04
N LYS A 96 -16.47 40.25 -7.02
CA LYS A 96 -17.22 39.94 -8.23
C LYS A 96 -17.44 41.17 -9.12
N ASP A 97 -17.66 42.34 -8.52
CA ASP A 97 -17.81 43.60 -9.23
C ASP A 97 -16.47 44.02 -9.88
N LEU A 98 -15.35 43.91 -9.15
CA LEU A 98 -14.00 44.19 -9.65
C LEU A 98 -13.55 43.23 -10.78
N GLU A 99 -13.93 41.95 -10.71
CA GLU A 99 -13.65 40.97 -11.77
C GLU A 99 -14.39 41.31 -13.08
N SER A 100 -15.62 41.81 -12.97
CA SER A 100 -16.42 42.21 -14.14
C SER A 100 -15.84 43.44 -14.84
N GLU A 101 -15.32 44.40 -14.05
CA GLU A 101 -14.67 45.61 -14.56
C GLU A 101 -13.34 45.28 -15.26
N ASN A 102 -12.52 44.40 -14.67
CA ASN A 102 -11.26 43.95 -15.27
C ASN A 102 -11.46 43.24 -16.63
N LYS A 103 -12.55 42.48 -16.77
CA LYS A 103 -12.90 41.82 -18.03
C LYS A 103 -13.23 42.84 -19.13
N ASN A 104 -13.95 43.91 -18.79
CA ASN A 104 -14.31 44.98 -19.71
C ASN A 104 -13.08 45.79 -20.15
N LEU A 105 -12.17 46.10 -19.22
CA LEU A 105 -10.91 46.80 -19.51
C LEU A 105 -10.02 45.99 -20.46
N ARG A 106 -9.91 44.67 -20.26
CA ARG A 106 -9.17 43.78 -21.18
C ARG A 106 -9.78 43.73 -22.57
N ALA A 107 -11.10 43.79 -22.70
CA ALA A 107 -11.78 43.84 -23.99
C ALA A 107 -11.55 45.18 -24.71
N ALA A 108 -11.58 46.30 -23.98
CA ALA A 108 -11.26 47.62 -24.51
C ALA A 108 -9.81 47.72 -24.99
N ALA A 109 -8.85 47.21 -24.21
CA ALA A 109 -7.44 47.18 -24.57
C ALA A 109 -7.18 46.39 -25.87
N ARG A 110 -7.82 45.23 -26.04
CA ARG A 110 -7.76 44.44 -27.30
C ARG A 110 -8.30 45.20 -28.50
N THR A 111 -9.37 45.98 -28.29
CA THR A 111 -10.00 46.77 -29.37
C THR A 111 -9.11 47.94 -29.78
N LEU A 112 -8.48 48.62 -28.82
CA LEU A 112 -7.52 49.69 -29.08
C LEU A 112 -6.28 49.18 -29.82
N TYR A 113 -5.72 48.05 -29.38
CA TYR A 113 -4.57 47.41 -30.04
C TYR A 113 -4.88 47.05 -31.50
N LYS A 114 -6.08 46.54 -31.78
CA LYS A 114 -6.54 46.23 -33.14
C LYS A 114 -6.70 47.50 -33.99
N LYS A 115 -7.15 48.59 -33.39
CA LYS A 115 -7.34 49.89 -34.07
C LYS A 115 -6.01 50.59 -34.38
N THR A 116 -4.99 50.42 -33.55
CA THR A 116 -3.63 50.93 -33.80
C THR A 116 -2.90 50.15 -34.89
N LEU A 117 -3.12 48.84 -34.99
CA LEU A 117 -2.52 48.00 -36.03
C LEU A 117 -3.02 48.37 -37.44
N ILE A 118 -4.32 48.69 -37.57
CA ILE A 118 -4.94 49.13 -38.83
C ILE A 118 -4.41 50.52 -39.27
N ARG A 119 -4.13 51.43 -38.32
CA ARG A 119 -3.54 52.74 -38.63
C ARG A 119 -2.06 52.67 -39.06
N ALA A 120 -1.35 51.60 -38.70
CA ALA A 120 0.03 51.38 -39.13
C ALA A 120 0.11 50.86 -40.57
N THR A 121 -0.89 50.08 -41.02
CA THR A 121 -0.94 49.54 -42.39
C THR A 121 -1.30 50.58 -43.46
N GLU A 122 -1.98 51.68 -43.09
CA GLU A 122 -2.39 52.73 -44.04
C GLU A 122 -1.28 53.76 -44.37
N LYS A 123 -0.14 53.74 -43.66
CA LYS A 123 0.97 54.69 -43.88
C LYS A 123 2.09 54.18 -44.81
N SER A 124 1.98 52.95 -45.35
CA SER A 124 3.07 52.28 -46.08
C SER A 124 2.92 52.20 -47.61
N GLU A 125 1.98 52.92 -48.24
CA GLU A 125 1.74 52.84 -49.70
C GLU A 125 2.40 53.93 -50.56
N ASN A 126 3.35 54.71 -50.01
CA ASN A 126 4.03 55.75 -50.78
C ASN A 126 5.57 55.65 -50.70
N SER A 127 6.14 54.60 -51.30
CA SER A 127 7.51 54.57 -51.86
C SER A 127 7.77 53.28 -52.62
N GLN A 128 7.65 53.36 -53.95
CA GLN A 128 8.11 52.34 -54.89
C GLN A 128 9.64 52.38 -55.08
N LYS A 129 10.18 51.21 -55.47
CA LYS A 129 11.38 50.98 -56.32
C LYS A 129 12.76 51.14 -55.68
N LEU A 130 13.39 50.01 -55.31
CA LEU A 130 14.52 49.45 -56.07
C LEU A 130 14.91 48.03 -55.60
N LYS A 131 15.06 47.15 -56.61
CA LYS A 131 15.90 45.93 -56.69
C LYS A 131 15.43 44.63 -56.00
N ASN A 132 14.85 43.80 -56.86
CA ASN A 132 14.76 42.35 -56.81
C ASN A 132 16.11 41.66 -56.57
N SER A 133 16.19 40.82 -55.54
CA SER A 133 16.64 39.43 -55.70
C SER A 133 15.79 38.54 -54.79
N LYS A 134 15.12 37.57 -55.39
CA LYS A 134 14.14 36.68 -54.78
C LYS A 134 14.77 35.81 -53.70
N ASN A 135 14.22 35.87 -52.49
CA ASN A 135 13.87 34.70 -51.67
C ASN A 135 12.58 35.05 -50.91
N GLN A 136 11.62 34.11 -50.94
CA GLN A 136 10.27 34.24 -50.42
C GLN A 136 10.22 34.45 -48.89
N PHE A 137 9.29 35.31 -48.47
CA PHE A 137 8.67 35.57 -47.15
C PHE A 137 8.81 34.45 -46.09
N GLU A 138 8.88 34.69 -44.78
CA GLU A 138 8.36 35.81 -43.98
C GLU A 138 9.15 35.97 -42.64
N VAL A 139 8.97 37.15 -42.04
CA VAL A 139 9.81 37.79 -41.01
C VAL A 139 9.74 37.13 -39.63
N LEU A 140 10.91 37.07 -39.00
CA LEU A 140 11.18 36.78 -37.58
C LEU A 140 10.35 37.66 -36.63
N SER A 141 9.77 37.05 -35.60
CA SER A 141 9.59 37.74 -34.32
C SER A 141 10.46 37.04 -33.27
N VAL A 142 11.71 37.51 -33.17
CA VAL A 142 12.42 37.67 -31.89
C VAL A 142 11.79 38.97 -31.32
N SER A 143 11.44 39.09 -30.03
CA SER A 143 12.29 38.81 -28.90
C SER A 143 11.49 38.82 -27.58
N ASP A 144 12.18 38.36 -26.53
CA ASP A 144 12.06 38.78 -25.13
C ASP A 144 11.01 38.08 -24.26
N HIS A 145 11.41 36.86 -23.87
CA HIS A 145 11.16 36.33 -22.54
C HIS A 145 12.19 36.89 -21.54
N GLU A 146 11.78 37.92 -20.82
CA GLU A 146 12.03 38.07 -19.37
C GLU A 146 10.80 37.43 -18.68
N GLU A 147 10.81 36.67 -17.60
CA GLU A 147 11.74 36.20 -16.58
C GLU A 147 11.04 34.94 -16.02
N GLU A 148 11.75 33.98 -15.40
CA GLU A 148 11.17 33.36 -14.20
C GLU A 148 12.26 32.83 -13.26
N VAL A 149 12.45 33.61 -12.20
CA VAL A 149 13.18 33.28 -10.99
C VAL A 149 12.31 32.38 -10.11
N ASN A 150 12.97 31.33 -9.62
CA ASN A 150 12.67 30.48 -8.48
C ASN A 150 11.69 30.96 -7.37
N LYS A 151 10.92 29.96 -6.91
CA LYS A 151 10.67 29.49 -5.52
C LYS A 151 9.49 30.03 -4.68
N SER A 152 8.74 29.03 -4.17
CA SER A 152 8.01 28.93 -2.87
C SER A 152 6.76 29.82 -2.72
N ALA A 153 5.63 29.43 -2.12
CA ALA A 153 5.26 28.36 -1.20
C ALA A 153 3.74 28.07 -1.31
N SER A 154 3.28 27.04 -0.57
CA SER A 154 1.92 26.80 -0.06
C SER A 154 0.77 26.68 -1.06
N ASP A 155 0.18 25.49 -1.14
CA ASP A 155 -1.26 25.36 -0.90
C ASP A 155 -1.62 23.94 -0.42
N LEU A 156 -1.98 23.92 0.86
CA LEU A 156 -2.85 22.95 1.50
C LEU A 156 -4.27 23.52 1.37
N ASP A 157 -5.20 22.65 1.00
CA ASP A 157 -6.49 22.44 1.70
C ASP A 157 -7.80 22.65 0.93
N GLN A 158 -8.67 21.65 1.17
CA GLN A 158 -10.13 21.60 1.12
C GLN A 158 -10.92 21.84 -0.19
N SER A 159 -11.55 20.76 -0.68
CA SER A 159 -12.99 20.80 -0.97
C SER A 159 -13.65 19.43 -0.85
N GLU A 160 -14.38 19.24 0.25
CA GLU A 160 -15.60 18.43 0.32
C GLU A 160 -16.83 19.31 0.01
N ALA A 161 -17.93 18.62 -0.32
CA ALA A 161 -19.32 19.05 -0.35
C ALA A 161 -19.85 19.68 -1.66
N ARG A 162 -20.73 18.92 -2.32
CA ARG A 162 -21.99 19.41 -2.92
C ARG A 162 -22.97 18.24 -3.07
N GLN A 163 -23.95 18.18 -2.18
CA GLN A 163 -25.26 17.60 -2.45
C GLN A 163 -26.32 18.72 -2.42
N HIS A 164 -27.43 18.44 -3.11
CA HIS A 164 -28.76 19.06 -3.08
C HIS A 164 -29.00 20.41 -3.78
N LYS A 165 -29.81 20.32 -4.86
CA LYS A 165 -30.96 21.19 -5.11
C LYS A 165 -32.10 20.39 -5.72
N ASP A 166 -33.18 20.23 -4.96
CA ASP A 166 -34.53 20.08 -5.52
C ASP A 166 -34.97 21.41 -6.16
N PRO A 167 -35.96 21.38 -7.07
CA PRO A 167 -37.25 21.93 -6.65
C PRO A 167 -38.49 21.14 -7.12
N VAL A 168 -39.54 21.32 -6.33
CA VAL A 168 -40.93 20.86 -6.44
C VAL A 168 -41.68 21.49 -7.63
N ARG A 169 -42.47 20.70 -8.37
CA ARG A 169 -43.89 20.97 -8.72
C ARG A 169 -44.59 19.81 -9.43
N ASP A 170 -45.83 19.56 -9.00
CA ASP A 170 -46.83 18.60 -9.47
C ASP A 170 -47.12 18.63 -10.98
N THR A 171 -47.54 17.52 -11.60
CA THR A 171 -48.97 17.17 -11.84
C THR A 171 -49.10 15.90 -12.73
N THR A 172 -49.96 14.95 -12.30
CA THR A 172 -50.85 14.06 -13.09
C THR A 172 -50.34 12.97 -14.08
N THR A 173 -50.51 11.71 -13.62
CA THR A 173 -51.34 10.61 -14.20
C THR A 173 -51.01 9.84 -15.50
N ILE A 174 -51.20 8.51 -15.37
CA ILE A 174 -51.56 7.44 -16.35
C ILE A 174 -50.45 6.44 -16.75
N SER A 175 -50.58 5.28 -16.11
CA SER A 175 -50.44 3.87 -16.51
C SER A 175 -50.00 3.44 -17.93
N LYS A 176 -49.26 2.31 -17.93
CA LYS A 176 -49.27 1.13 -18.82
C LYS A 176 -48.24 0.99 -19.96
N ASP A 177 -47.62 -0.19 -19.89
CA ASP A 177 -47.20 -1.13 -20.94
C ASP A 177 -45.97 -0.84 -21.80
N GLY A 178 -45.20 -1.92 -22.00
CA GLY A 178 -43.83 -1.89 -22.47
C GLY A 178 -43.66 -1.79 -23.98
N LYS A 179 -42.43 -1.46 -24.39
CA LYS A 179 -41.70 -2.21 -25.42
C LYS A 179 -40.27 -1.69 -25.54
N THR A 180 -39.39 -2.67 -25.58
CA THR A 180 -38.10 -2.71 -26.30
C THR A 180 -37.84 -1.55 -27.28
N SER A 181 -36.70 -0.87 -27.11
CA SER A 181 -35.90 -0.51 -28.27
C SER A 181 -34.42 -0.69 -27.94
N ILE A 182 -33.83 -1.58 -28.73
CA ILE A 182 -32.40 -1.81 -28.87
C ILE A 182 -31.83 -0.55 -29.51
N HIS A 183 -30.92 0.13 -28.82
CA HIS A 183 -30.00 1.08 -29.44
C HIS A 183 -28.58 0.55 -29.25
N GLU A 184 -28.20 -0.34 -30.17
CA GLU A 184 -26.82 -0.52 -30.55
C GLU A 184 -26.26 0.78 -31.16
N GLY A 185 -24.96 1.03 -30.96
CA GLY A 185 -24.24 2.04 -31.72
C GLY A 185 -23.61 3.20 -30.94
N GLY A 186 -23.28 3.02 -29.66
CA GLY A 186 -22.35 3.91 -28.97
C GLY A 186 -20.91 3.46 -29.21
N LYS A 187 -20.15 4.16 -30.07
CA LYS A 187 -18.71 3.97 -30.24
C LYS A 187 -18.01 4.06 -28.88
N PHE A 188 -17.65 2.92 -28.29
CA PHE A 188 -16.71 2.89 -27.18
C PHE A 188 -15.39 3.44 -27.69
N LYS A 189 -15.03 4.64 -27.21
CA LYS A 189 -13.64 5.09 -27.27
C LYS A 189 -12.84 4.03 -26.51
N ASP A 190 -11.75 3.53 -27.10
CA ASP A 190 -10.77 2.67 -26.45
C ASP A 190 -10.14 3.40 -25.24
N GLY A 191 -10.90 3.50 -24.15
CA GLY A 191 -10.41 3.91 -22.87
C GLY A 191 -9.55 2.76 -22.36
N LYS A 192 -8.25 3.00 -22.26
CA LYS A 192 -7.31 2.07 -21.59
C LYS A 192 -7.95 1.60 -20.29
N PHE A 193 -8.31 0.32 -20.23
CA PHE A 193 -8.85 -0.29 -19.04
C PHE A 193 -7.80 -0.17 -17.93
N GLN A 194 -8.04 0.74 -16.99
CA GLN A 194 -7.16 0.97 -15.85
C GLN A 194 -7.46 -0.11 -14.82
N PRO A 195 -6.52 -1.01 -14.48
CA PRO A 195 -6.79 -2.06 -13.51
C PRO A 195 -7.19 -1.45 -12.16
N ASN A 196 -8.16 -2.09 -11.52
CA ASN A 196 -8.72 -1.70 -10.24
C ASN A 196 -8.13 -2.63 -9.18
N ILE A 197 -7.12 -2.18 -8.45
CA ILE A 197 -6.33 -3.04 -7.57
C ILE A 197 -6.79 -2.85 -6.14
N LEU A 198 -6.93 -3.95 -5.41
CA LEU A 198 -7.20 -3.95 -3.98
C LEU A 198 -5.98 -4.49 -3.24
N LEU A 199 -5.40 -3.70 -2.35
CA LEU A 199 -4.34 -4.10 -1.45
C LEU A 199 -4.93 -4.33 -0.05
N ILE A 200 -4.85 -5.56 0.44
CA ILE A 200 -5.33 -5.95 1.78
C ILE A 200 -4.13 -6.40 2.60
N GLY A 201 -4.04 -5.94 3.84
CA GLY A 201 -2.97 -6.39 4.70
C GLY A 201 -3.04 -5.88 6.13
N ASP A 202 -2.09 -6.35 6.92
CA ASP A 202 -1.90 -5.94 8.31
C ASP A 202 -1.13 -4.61 8.40
N SER A 203 -0.53 -4.31 9.55
CA SER A 203 0.24 -3.09 9.77
C SER A 203 1.44 -2.91 8.83
N MET A 204 1.95 -3.96 8.18
CA MET A 204 3.14 -3.86 7.31
C MET A 204 2.89 -3.04 6.04
N ILE A 205 1.64 -2.91 5.60
CA ILE A 205 1.27 -2.09 4.44
C ILE A 205 0.83 -0.66 4.81
N LYS A 206 0.83 -0.30 6.09
CA LYS A 206 0.26 0.97 6.57
C LYS A 206 0.92 2.18 5.89
N ASP A 207 2.24 2.14 5.71
CA ASP A 207 3.05 3.23 5.16
C ASP A 207 3.20 3.15 3.62
N ILE A 208 2.50 2.21 2.97
CA ILE A 208 2.49 2.12 1.50
C ILE A 208 1.50 3.16 0.96
N ASN A 209 2.01 4.06 0.12
CA ASN A 209 1.18 5.01 -0.61
C ASN A 209 0.38 4.27 -1.71
N PRO A 210 -0.96 4.40 -1.76
CA PRO A 210 -1.77 3.77 -2.81
C PRO A 210 -1.47 4.30 -4.23
N HIS A 211 -0.77 5.43 -4.40
CA HIS A 211 -0.29 5.91 -5.70
C HIS A 211 0.91 5.12 -6.24
N LEU A 212 0.79 3.79 -6.29
CA LEU A 212 1.82 2.86 -6.78
C LEU A 212 1.96 2.92 -8.31
N SER A 213 0.87 3.23 -9.02
CA SER A 213 0.87 3.25 -10.49
C SER A 213 -0.17 4.24 -11.03
N LYS A 214 -0.30 4.29 -12.37
CA LYS A 214 -1.39 5.04 -13.02
C LYS A 214 -2.77 4.45 -12.72
N SER A 215 -2.79 3.21 -12.22
CA SER A 215 -3.98 2.44 -11.89
C SER A 215 -4.49 2.76 -10.49
N SER A 216 -5.80 2.66 -10.30
CA SER A 216 -6.43 2.93 -9.00
C SER A 216 -6.13 1.78 -8.05
N VAL A 217 -5.37 2.05 -6.98
CA VAL A 217 -5.14 1.10 -5.89
C VAL A 217 -5.93 1.54 -4.68
N ARG A 218 -6.87 0.71 -4.24
CA ARG A 218 -7.52 0.85 -2.94
C ARG A 218 -6.75 0.05 -1.91
N LYS A 219 -6.54 0.62 -0.73
CA LYS A 219 -5.84 -0.02 0.38
C LYS A 219 -6.79 -0.25 1.55
N LEU A 220 -6.88 -1.49 2.02
CA LEU A 220 -7.55 -1.87 3.27
C LEU A 220 -6.50 -2.38 4.25
N THR A 221 -6.27 -1.60 5.30
CA THR A 221 -5.26 -1.92 6.32
C THR A 221 -5.95 -2.34 7.60
N TYR A 222 -5.52 -3.47 8.17
CA TYR A 222 -6.04 -4.05 9.40
C TYR A 222 -4.91 -4.15 10.45
N PRO A 223 -4.56 -3.04 11.13
CA PRO A 223 -3.41 -3.01 12.02
C PRO A 223 -3.55 -3.98 13.20
N GLY A 224 -2.49 -4.73 13.50
CA GLY A 224 -2.45 -5.67 14.63
C GLY A 224 -3.29 -6.94 14.45
N LYS A 225 -4.05 -7.06 13.36
CA LYS A 225 -4.90 -8.22 13.08
C LYS A 225 -4.10 -9.38 12.51
N ARG A 226 -4.55 -10.59 12.83
CA ARG A 226 -4.13 -11.87 12.26
C ARG A 226 -4.93 -12.17 10.98
N ALA A 227 -4.43 -13.06 10.13
CA ALA A 227 -5.00 -13.31 8.81
C ALA A 227 -6.47 -13.81 8.86
N GLU A 228 -6.80 -14.67 9.82
CA GLU A 228 -8.14 -15.19 10.06
C GLU A 228 -9.10 -14.13 10.60
N GLU A 229 -8.63 -13.18 11.40
CA GLU A 229 -9.44 -12.06 11.85
C GLU A 229 -9.80 -11.15 10.67
N ILE A 230 -8.83 -10.88 9.78
CA ILE A 230 -9.07 -10.15 8.54
C ILE A 230 -10.07 -10.91 7.66
N ALA A 231 -9.98 -12.24 7.57
CA ALA A 231 -10.91 -13.05 6.79
C ALA A 231 -12.36 -12.94 7.30
N ASN A 232 -12.53 -12.84 8.62
CA ASN A 232 -13.84 -12.70 9.27
C ASN A 232 -14.41 -11.27 9.15
N GLU A 233 -13.56 -10.25 9.30
CA GLU A 233 -13.96 -8.84 9.21
C GLU A 233 -14.11 -8.34 7.76
N PHE A 234 -13.50 -9.02 6.79
CA PHE A 234 -13.57 -8.64 5.40
C PHE A 234 -15.02 -8.73 4.87
N GLN A 235 -15.59 -7.57 4.55
CA GLN A 235 -16.89 -7.46 3.90
C GLN A 235 -16.73 -6.86 2.50
N SER A 236 -17.39 -7.47 1.51
CA SER A 236 -17.36 -7.01 0.11
C SER A 236 -17.91 -5.60 -0.06
N ALA A 237 -18.80 -5.15 0.83
CA ALA A 237 -19.39 -3.82 0.82
C ALA A 237 -18.35 -2.68 0.94
N HIS A 238 -17.15 -2.94 1.49
CA HIS A 238 -16.05 -1.98 1.50
C HIS A 238 -15.51 -1.66 0.09
N VAL A 239 -15.94 -2.40 -0.93
CA VAL A 239 -15.40 -2.37 -2.27
C VAL A 239 -16.51 -2.01 -3.27
N HIS A 240 -16.66 -0.71 -3.53
CA HIS A 240 -17.69 -0.13 -4.40
C HIS A 240 -17.64 -0.61 -5.87
N SER A 241 -16.49 -1.07 -6.34
CA SER A 241 -16.32 -1.68 -7.66
C SER A 241 -15.43 -2.92 -7.56
N PRO A 242 -15.78 -4.03 -8.23
CA PRO A 242 -15.01 -5.26 -8.13
C PRO A 242 -13.56 -5.01 -8.59
N PRO A 243 -12.57 -5.46 -7.81
CA PRO A 243 -11.17 -5.33 -8.19
C PRO A 243 -10.84 -6.34 -9.28
N THR A 244 -9.97 -5.95 -10.20
CA THR A 244 -9.41 -6.85 -11.22
C THR A 244 -8.26 -7.67 -10.64
N GLU A 245 -7.60 -7.13 -9.62
CA GLU A 245 -6.47 -7.74 -8.93
C GLU A 245 -6.55 -7.47 -7.43
N VAL A 246 -6.19 -8.46 -6.62
CA VAL A 246 -6.07 -8.33 -5.17
C VAL A 246 -4.67 -8.76 -4.73
N ILE A 247 -3.99 -7.90 -3.99
CA ILE A 247 -2.71 -8.19 -3.34
C ILE A 247 -3.00 -8.38 -1.85
N ILE A 248 -2.59 -9.53 -1.31
CA ILE A 248 -2.75 -9.87 0.11
C ILE A 248 -1.37 -9.87 0.76
N HIS A 249 -1.20 -9.07 1.81
CA HIS A 249 -0.01 -9.09 2.66
C HIS A 249 -0.44 -9.09 4.13
N ALA A 250 -0.68 -10.27 4.67
CA ALA A 250 -1.14 -10.47 6.03
C ALA A 250 -0.50 -11.73 6.63
N GLY A 251 -0.36 -11.74 7.95
CA GLY A 251 0.09 -12.90 8.71
C GLY A 251 1.34 -12.66 9.54
N THR A 252 1.91 -11.45 9.55
CA THR A 252 3.09 -11.17 10.38
C THR A 252 2.79 -11.22 11.88
N ASN A 253 1.52 -11.07 12.25
CA ASN A 253 1.06 -11.24 13.64
C ASN A 253 0.76 -12.71 14.00
N ASN A 254 0.45 -13.57 13.03
CA ASN A 254 0.26 -15.02 13.26
C ASN A 254 1.57 -15.70 13.65
N ILE A 255 2.66 -15.32 12.99
CA ILE A 255 3.99 -15.93 13.14
C ILE A 255 4.50 -15.92 14.60
N ILE A 256 4.01 -15.01 15.43
CA ILE A 256 4.40 -14.94 16.85
C ILE A 256 3.92 -16.21 17.59
N THR A 257 2.64 -16.54 17.46
CA THR A 257 1.99 -17.57 18.28
C THR A 257 1.81 -18.89 17.55
N ASP A 258 1.50 -18.83 16.26
CA ASP A 258 1.05 -19.97 15.49
C ASP A 258 2.24 -20.80 14.99
N SER A 259 2.04 -22.07 14.69
CA SER A 259 2.98 -22.86 13.91
C SER A 259 3.05 -22.37 12.45
N SER A 260 4.09 -22.77 11.71
CA SER A 260 4.20 -22.40 10.29
C SER A 260 3.00 -22.87 9.46
N LYS A 261 2.41 -24.01 9.84
CA LYS A 261 1.26 -24.63 9.19
C LYS A 261 -0.05 -23.89 9.51
N GLU A 262 -0.26 -23.53 10.77
CA GLU A 262 -1.42 -22.71 11.16
C GLU A 262 -1.37 -21.31 10.52
N CYS A 263 -0.19 -20.67 10.47
CA CYS A 263 -0.02 -19.41 9.73
C CYS A 263 -0.44 -19.57 8.26
N PHE A 264 0.01 -20.65 7.63
CA PHE A 264 -0.35 -20.98 6.26
C PHE A 264 -1.86 -21.19 6.10
N ASP A 265 -2.49 -21.98 6.97
CA ASP A 265 -3.92 -22.29 6.90
C ASP A 265 -4.77 -21.02 7.08
N ASN A 266 -4.35 -20.10 7.97
CA ASN A 266 -5.01 -18.81 8.19
C ASN A 266 -4.90 -17.87 6.97
N ILE A 267 -3.74 -17.81 6.32
CA ILE A 267 -3.55 -17.03 5.08
C ILE A 267 -4.31 -17.68 3.91
N GLN A 268 -4.35 -19.02 3.85
CA GLN A 268 -5.13 -19.75 2.87
C GLN A 268 -6.64 -19.48 3.04
N LEU A 269 -7.13 -19.44 4.28
CA LEU A 269 -8.51 -19.07 4.59
C LEU A 269 -8.83 -17.66 4.09
N LEU A 270 -7.98 -16.68 4.38
CA LEU A 270 -8.14 -15.30 3.91
C LEU A 270 -8.18 -15.21 2.38
N SER A 271 -7.20 -15.82 1.71
CA SER A 271 -7.14 -15.80 0.24
C SER A 271 -8.34 -16.50 -0.41
N SER A 272 -8.81 -17.62 0.15
CA SER A 272 -10.02 -18.32 -0.30
C SER A 272 -11.29 -17.49 -0.09
N ARG A 273 -11.40 -16.76 1.04
CA ARG A 273 -12.51 -15.84 1.32
C ARG A 273 -12.55 -14.69 0.33
N ILE A 274 -11.39 -14.12 -0.01
CA ILE A 274 -11.28 -13.05 -1.01
C ILE A 274 -11.60 -13.59 -2.41
N LYS A 275 -11.06 -14.75 -2.79
CA LYS A 275 -11.30 -15.36 -4.11
C LYS A 275 -12.76 -15.76 -4.32
N SER A 276 -13.44 -16.26 -3.30
CA SER A 276 -14.88 -16.56 -3.38
C SER A 276 -15.74 -15.29 -3.51
N THR A 277 -15.28 -14.18 -2.91
CA THR A 277 -15.93 -12.86 -3.03
C THR A 277 -15.70 -12.23 -4.40
N PHE A 278 -14.48 -12.26 -4.92
CA PHE A 278 -14.10 -11.69 -6.21
C PHE A 278 -13.62 -12.80 -7.17
N LYS A 279 -14.57 -13.56 -7.71
CA LYS A 279 -14.31 -14.75 -8.52
C LYS A 279 -13.38 -14.48 -9.71
N GLU A 280 -13.55 -13.34 -10.36
CA GLU A 280 -12.78 -12.95 -11.55
C GLU A 280 -11.44 -12.26 -11.22
N ALA A 281 -11.23 -11.85 -9.97
CA ALA A 281 -10.00 -11.17 -9.60
C ALA A 281 -8.81 -12.13 -9.61
N ARG A 282 -7.67 -11.62 -10.09
CA ARG A 282 -6.38 -12.29 -9.90
C ARG A 282 -5.91 -12.05 -8.47
N ILE A 283 -5.49 -13.11 -7.81
CA ILE A 283 -4.97 -13.04 -6.45
C ILE A 283 -3.46 -13.08 -6.48
N ALA A 284 -2.83 -12.21 -5.72
CA ALA A 284 -1.42 -12.26 -5.40
C ALA A 284 -1.22 -12.33 -3.89
N ILE A 285 -0.35 -13.23 -3.45
CA ILE A 285 0.04 -13.36 -2.05
C ILE A 285 1.47 -12.86 -1.92
N SER A 286 1.64 -11.86 -1.07
CA SER A 286 2.93 -11.28 -0.72
C SER A 286 3.57 -12.07 0.40
N SER A 287 4.80 -12.52 0.19
CA SER A 287 5.60 -13.21 1.21
C SER A 287 5.70 -12.39 2.51
N LEU A 288 5.68 -13.11 3.62
CA LEU A 288 5.85 -12.54 4.95
C LEU A 288 7.25 -11.98 5.10
N ILE A 289 7.33 -10.81 5.73
CA ILE A 289 8.60 -10.14 6.03
C ILE A 289 9.06 -10.58 7.41
N THR A 290 10.36 -10.83 7.55
CA THR A 290 10.98 -11.19 8.82
C THR A 290 10.93 -10.02 9.80
N ARG A 291 10.70 -10.37 11.06
CA ARG A 291 10.80 -9.50 12.22
C ARG A 291 12.10 -9.81 12.96
N GLU A 292 12.67 -8.83 13.64
CA GLU A 292 13.87 -9.01 14.46
C GLU A 292 13.62 -8.76 15.96
N ASP A 293 12.41 -8.36 16.33
CA ASP A 293 12.05 -8.24 17.75
C ASP A 293 11.87 -9.61 18.43
N ILE A 294 11.66 -10.68 17.65
CA ILE A 294 11.52 -12.07 18.11
C ILE A 294 12.18 -13.01 17.09
N ASP A 295 12.85 -14.08 17.54
CA ASP A 295 13.38 -15.10 16.64
C ASP A 295 12.26 -15.98 16.06
N VAL A 296 11.79 -15.59 14.89
CA VAL A 296 10.77 -16.33 14.12
C VAL A 296 11.23 -16.64 12.69
N THR A 297 12.51 -16.44 12.39
CA THR A 297 13.06 -16.49 11.03
C THR A 297 12.77 -17.81 10.33
N LEU A 298 13.05 -18.94 10.99
CA LEU A 298 12.80 -20.28 10.43
C LEU A 298 11.31 -20.54 10.20
N LYS A 299 10.45 -20.01 11.08
CA LYS A 299 8.99 -20.14 10.96
C LYS A 299 8.50 -19.35 9.75
N THR A 300 8.94 -18.10 9.61
CA THR A 300 8.65 -17.23 8.46
C THR A 300 9.10 -17.87 7.14
N GLN A 301 10.32 -18.43 7.10
CA GLN A 301 10.83 -19.13 5.90
C GLN A 301 9.94 -20.32 5.52
N LYS A 302 9.65 -21.21 6.47
CA LYS A 302 8.78 -22.38 6.24
C LYS A 302 7.38 -21.97 5.79
N THR A 303 6.77 -20.94 6.40
CA THR A 303 5.47 -20.44 5.97
C THR A 303 5.54 -19.86 4.55
N ASN A 304 6.60 -19.11 4.22
CA ASN A 304 6.78 -18.54 2.88
C ASN A 304 6.95 -19.61 1.79
N GLU A 305 7.62 -20.72 2.08
CA GLU A 305 7.71 -21.89 1.20
C GLU A 305 6.32 -22.49 0.92
N LEU A 306 5.54 -22.74 1.99
CA LEU A 306 4.17 -23.25 1.85
C LEU A 306 3.27 -22.31 1.05
N LEU A 307 3.41 -21.00 1.25
CA LEU A 307 2.64 -19.99 0.49
C LEU A 307 3.02 -19.96 -0.99
N LYS A 308 4.29 -20.21 -1.32
CA LYS A 308 4.76 -20.31 -2.71
C LYS A 308 4.15 -21.52 -3.41
N ASP A 309 4.07 -22.65 -2.71
CA ASP A 309 3.42 -23.86 -3.20
C ASP A 309 1.90 -23.66 -3.40
N LEU A 310 1.23 -23.01 -2.44
CA LEU A 310 -0.19 -22.63 -2.57
C LEU A 310 -0.43 -21.75 -3.78
N CYS A 311 0.41 -20.73 -4.00
CA CYS A 311 0.26 -19.86 -5.16
C CYS A 311 0.39 -20.65 -6.47
N SER A 312 1.33 -21.57 -6.53
CA SER A 312 1.54 -22.44 -7.70
C SER A 312 0.34 -23.35 -7.93
N LYS A 313 -0.24 -23.92 -6.87
CA LYS A 313 -1.41 -24.81 -6.91
C LYS A 313 -2.70 -24.11 -7.32
N GLU A 314 -2.97 -22.93 -6.75
CA GLU A 314 -4.23 -22.18 -6.95
C GLU A 314 -4.17 -21.20 -8.13
N GLY A 315 -3.02 -21.10 -8.82
CA GLY A 315 -2.81 -20.15 -9.90
C GLY A 315 -2.72 -18.69 -9.43
N TYR A 316 -2.34 -18.46 -8.17
CA TYR A 316 -2.10 -17.13 -7.63
C TYR A 316 -0.67 -16.67 -7.98
N THR A 317 -0.44 -15.36 -7.92
CA THR A 317 0.91 -14.81 -8.07
C THR A 317 1.60 -14.69 -6.72
N TYR A 318 2.76 -15.32 -6.56
CA TYR A 318 3.59 -15.14 -5.37
C TYR A 318 4.49 -13.90 -5.53
N ILE A 319 4.44 -12.97 -4.58
CA ILE A 319 5.31 -11.79 -4.54
C ILE A 319 6.40 -12.00 -3.49
N GLU A 320 7.62 -12.24 -3.97
CA GLU A 320 8.79 -12.52 -3.13
C GLU A 320 9.44 -11.23 -2.62
N ASN A 321 9.67 -11.15 -1.31
CA ASN A 321 10.21 -10.00 -0.59
C ASN A 321 11.56 -10.29 0.09
N GLY A 322 12.30 -11.29 -0.40
CA GLY A 322 13.55 -11.75 0.24
C GLY A 322 14.69 -10.74 0.32
N ASN A 323 14.57 -9.58 -0.34
CA ASN A 323 15.52 -8.46 -0.25
C ASN A 323 15.16 -7.45 0.87
N ILE A 324 14.06 -7.66 1.59
CA ILE A 324 13.68 -6.84 2.75
C ILE A 324 14.30 -7.48 3.98
N ASP A 325 15.40 -6.89 4.45
CA ASP A 325 16.22 -7.38 5.56
C ASP A 325 16.02 -6.57 6.85
N ALA A 326 16.80 -6.90 7.87
CA ALA A 326 16.96 -6.20 9.14
C ALA A 326 17.07 -4.66 9.04
N THR A 327 17.74 -4.18 7.98
CA THR A 327 17.99 -2.75 7.74
C THR A 327 16.76 -2.03 7.20
N CYS A 328 15.75 -2.78 6.79
CA CYS A 328 14.48 -2.30 6.29
C CYS A 328 13.43 -2.17 7.41
N LEU A 329 13.78 -2.54 8.65
CA LEU A 329 12.93 -2.41 9.82
C LEU A 329 13.17 -1.08 10.56
N ASN A 330 12.16 -0.60 11.27
CA ASN A 330 12.22 0.58 12.12
C ASN A 330 13.03 0.30 13.41
N GLY A 331 13.17 1.32 14.27
CA GLY A 331 13.91 1.19 15.53
C GLY A 331 13.36 0.12 16.48
N SER A 332 12.06 -0.23 16.37
CA SER A 332 11.43 -1.29 17.16
C SER A 332 11.54 -2.67 16.51
N LYS A 333 12.20 -2.79 15.35
CA LYS A 333 12.44 -4.07 14.65
C LYS A 333 11.19 -4.89 14.31
N LEU A 334 10.05 -4.21 14.27
CA LEU A 334 8.71 -4.78 14.09
C LEU A 334 8.09 -4.36 12.76
N HIS A 335 8.14 -3.07 12.46
CA HIS A 335 7.55 -2.49 11.26
C HIS A 335 8.63 -2.09 10.28
N LEU A 336 8.25 -1.90 9.02
CA LEU A 336 9.13 -1.35 8.02
C LEU A 336 9.47 0.11 8.33
N ASN A 337 10.71 0.49 8.04
CA ASN A 337 11.08 1.89 7.91
C ASN A 337 10.78 2.39 6.49
N ALA A 338 11.11 3.66 6.20
CA ALA A 338 10.86 4.25 4.88
C ALA A 338 11.52 3.46 3.72
N LYS A 339 12.73 2.91 3.93
CA LYS A 339 13.43 2.09 2.94
C LYS A 339 12.68 0.77 2.71
N GLY A 340 12.28 0.08 3.77
CA GLY A 340 11.53 -1.17 3.68
C GLY A 340 10.18 -1.01 3.00
N SER A 341 9.42 0.02 3.37
CA SER A 341 8.13 0.34 2.75
C SER A 341 8.29 0.69 1.27
N ALA A 342 9.36 1.40 0.89
CA ALA A 342 9.66 1.69 -0.52
C ALA A 342 9.99 0.42 -1.32
N LEU A 343 10.78 -0.51 -0.76
CA LEU A 343 11.09 -1.78 -1.41
C LEU A 343 9.83 -2.65 -1.58
N LEU A 344 9.02 -2.77 -0.55
CA LEU A 344 7.75 -3.49 -0.61
C LEU A 344 6.81 -2.89 -1.67
N ALA A 345 6.72 -1.55 -1.72
CA ALA A 345 5.96 -0.85 -2.76
C ALA A 345 6.50 -1.15 -4.17
N VAL A 346 7.82 -1.17 -4.38
CA VAL A 346 8.43 -1.52 -5.67
C VAL A 346 8.04 -2.92 -6.11
N HIS A 347 7.97 -3.88 -5.19
CA HIS A 347 7.53 -5.24 -5.50
C HIS A 347 6.07 -5.31 -5.94
N PHE A 348 5.20 -4.56 -5.27
CA PHE A 348 3.79 -4.44 -5.68
C PHE A 348 3.66 -3.75 -7.03
N ILE A 349 4.44 -2.70 -7.29
CA ILE A 349 4.50 -2.04 -8.59
C ILE A 349 4.95 -3.00 -9.70
N LYS A 350 5.96 -3.82 -9.43
CA LYS A 350 6.44 -4.83 -10.39
C LYS A 350 5.34 -5.82 -10.75
N PHE A 351 4.58 -6.28 -9.75
CA PHE A 351 3.40 -7.12 -9.98
C PHE A 351 2.36 -6.40 -10.84
N ILE A 352 1.93 -5.20 -10.45
CA ILE A 352 0.92 -4.38 -11.16
C ILE A 352 1.33 -4.04 -12.60
N ARG A 353 2.62 -3.84 -12.86
CA ARG A 353 3.13 -3.54 -14.21
C ARG A 353 3.30 -4.80 -15.06
N GLY A 354 3.74 -5.90 -14.45
CA GLY A 354 3.86 -7.19 -15.14
C GLY A 354 2.53 -7.74 -15.63
N THR A 355 1.42 -7.26 -15.06
CA THR A 355 0.07 -7.57 -15.52
C THR A 355 -0.41 -6.64 -16.64
N SER A 356 0.03 -5.37 -16.64
CA SER A 356 -0.31 -4.38 -17.68
C SER A 356 0.33 -4.64 -19.04
N SER A 357 1.40 -5.43 -19.11
CA SER A 357 2.06 -5.82 -20.38
C SER A 357 1.45 -7.05 -21.04
N ARG A 358 0.49 -7.73 -20.40
CA ARG A 358 -0.18 -8.93 -20.95
C ARG A 358 -1.44 -8.62 -21.75
N SER A 359 -1.88 -7.36 -21.78
CA SER A 359 -3.04 -6.88 -22.57
C SER A 359 -2.65 -6.24 -23.91
N SER A 360 -1.36 -6.27 -24.29
CA SER A 360 -0.92 -5.98 -25.66
C SER A 360 -0.33 -7.25 -26.26
N ASP A 361 -1.18 -8.09 -26.84
CA ASP A 361 -0.77 -9.16 -27.75
C ASP A 361 -0.30 -8.54 -29.08
N GLY A 362 0.84 -7.87 -29.00
CA GLY A 362 1.66 -7.39 -30.10
C GLY A 362 3.08 -7.76 -29.73
N GLY A 363 3.36 -9.06 -29.76
CA GLY A 363 4.69 -9.59 -29.46
C GLY A 363 5.76 -8.88 -30.28
N PHE A 364 6.89 -8.57 -29.64
CA PHE A 364 8.08 -8.12 -30.34
C PHE A 364 8.37 -9.07 -31.52
N PRO A 365 8.56 -8.54 -32.75
CA PRO A 365 8.82 -9.36 -33.93
C PRO A 365 9.94 -10.36 -33.64
N LYS A 366 9.72 -11.64 -33.96
CA LYS A 366 10.68 -12.73 -33.70
C LYS A 366 12.03 -12.44 -34.36
N GLU A 367 12.00 -11.68 -35.44
CA GLU A 367 13.12 -11.18 -36.22
C GLU A 367 14.02 -10.23 -35.42
N LEU A 368 13.43 -9.35 -34.59
CA LEU A 368 14.20 -8.43 -33.73
C LEU A 368 14.82 -9.15 -32.53
N ARG A 369 14.17 -10.21 -32.05
CA ARG A 369 14.71 -11.06 -30.98
C ARG A 369 15.89 -11.90 -31.48
N GLN A 370 15.79 -12.41 -32.71
CA GLN A 370 16.91 -13.06 -33.41
C GLN A 370 18.04 -12.09 -33.72
N LEU A 371 17.73 -10.84 -34.11
CA LEU A 371 18.73 -9.79 -34.32
C LEU A 371 19.47 -9.43 -33.02
N GLY A 372 18.78 -9.38 -31.88
CA GLY A 372 19.38 -9.14 -30.57
C GLY A 372 20.33 -10.25 -30.12
N GLU A 373 19.99 -11.51 -30.40
CA GLU A 373 20.86 -12.68 -30.20
C GLU A 373 22.10 -12.61 -31.11
N LEU A 374 21.91 -12.25 -32.39
CA LEU A 374 23.00 -12.13 -33.36
C LEU A 374 23.97 -10.99 -33.01
N LEU A 375 23.44 -9.83 -32.62
CA LEU A 375 24.24 -8.67 -32.19
C LEU A 375 25.04 -9.00 -30.92
N ARG A 376 24.48 -9.76 -29.99
CA ARG A 376 25.18 -10.23 -28.79
C ARG A 376 26.34 -11.20 -29.12
N LEU A 377 26.24 -11.93 -30.23
CA LEU A 377 27.28 -12.83 -30.72
C LEU A 377 28.41 -12.09 -31.45
N ILE A 378 28.09 -10.96 -32.11
CA ILE A 378 29.02 -10.19 -32.95
C ILE A 378 29.72 -9.08 -32.15
N MET A 379 29.11 -8.58 -31.07
CA MET A 379 29.71 -7.53 -30.25
C MET A 379 30.80 -8.08 -29.32
N PRO A 380 32.01 -7.49 -29.30
CA PRO A 380 33.06 -7.86 -28.35
C PRO A 380 32.57 -7.66 -26.92
N GLN A 381 32.58 -8.74 -26.14
CA GLN A 381 32.28 -8.69 -24.71
C GLN A 381 33.39 -7.93 -24.00
N THR A 382 33.17 -6.65 -23.70
CA THR A 382 34.11 -5.89 -22.88
C THR A 382 34.06 -6.46 -21.46
N SER A 383 35.17 -7.08 -21.05
CA SER A 383 35.35 -7.60 -19.70
C SER A 383 35.19 -6.45 -18.69
N LYS A 384 34.10 -6.45 -17.93
CA LYS A 384 33.93 -5.53 -16.80
C LYS A 384 34.99 -5.84 -15.75
N LYS A 385 35.97 -4.93 -15.63
CA LYS A 385 36.92 -4.91 -14.52
C LYS A 385 36.13 -4.77 -13.20
N ARG A 386 36.35 -5.74 -12.33
CA ARG A 386 35.88 -5.78 -10.95
C ARG A 386 36.73 -4.79 -10.15
N THR A 387 36.23 -3.59 -9.93
CA THR A 387 36.86 -2.64 -8.99
C THR A 387 36.39 -2.99 -7.58
N HIS A 388 37.27 -3.65 -6.82
CA HIS A 388 37.21 -3.62 -5.36
C HIS A 388 37.52 -2.20 -4.89
N ARG A 389 36.63 -1.64 -4.06
CA ARG A 389 36.97 -0.75 -2.97
C ARG A 389 35.92 -0.89 -1.89
#